data_AF-A0A941X5Q5-F1
#
_entry.id   AF-A0A941X5Q5-F1
#
_cell.length_a   1.000
_cell.length_b   1.000
_cell.length_c   1.000
_cell.angle_alpha   90.00
_cell.angle_beta   90.00
_cell.angle_gamma   90.00
#
_symmetry.space_group_name_H-M   'P 1'
#
loop_
_entity.id
_entity.type
_entity.pdbx_description
1 polymer ?
#
loop_
_entity_poly.entity_id
_entity_poly.type
_entity_poly.pdbx_seq_one_letter_code
_entity_poly.pdbx_strand_id
1 'polypeptide(L)'
;MEKKTPLLDEIGRKHGMKVPGNYFADFTEKMTESLPEREFPELVQPSLWLRVRPWIYMAAMFAGIWLMMKMFTGIFSVEKGETPDMEMTASATDGSTIEDEWIAYYVDDYTAYEMLYTDSDY
;
A
#
# COMPACT_ATOMS: atom_id res chain seq x y z
N MET A 1 39.37 -59.77 -55.33
CA MET A 1 39.52 -58.42 -55.89
C MET A 1 38.43 -57.55 -55.28
N GLU A 2 38.82 -56.61 -54.42
CA GLU A 2 37.90 -55.69 -53.74
C GLU A 2 37.21 -54.77 -54.76
N LYS A 3 35.88 -54.89 -54.86
CA LYS A 3 35.05 -53.92 -55.58
C LYS A 3 34.82 -52.72 -54.68
N LYS A 4 35.70 -51.73 -54.73
CA LYS A 4 35.51 -50.45 -54.04
C LYS A 4 34.39 -49.71 -54.75
N THR A 5 33.23 -49.68 -54.12
CA THR A 5 32.02 -49.00 -54.58
C THR A 5 32.24 -47.50 -54.46
N PRO A 6 32.36 -46.76 -55.58
CA PRO A 6 32.58 -45.30 -55.60
C PRO A 6 31.42 -44.52 -54.96
N LEU A 7 30.27 -45.18 -54.80
CA LEU A 7 29.04 -44.67 -54.19
C LEU A 7 29.21 -44.28 -52.72
N LEU A 8 30.11 -44.93 -51.96
CA LEU A 8 30.31 -44.63 -50.53
C LEU A 8 31.14 -43.36 -50.29
N ASP A 9 32.01 -42.99 -51.23
CA ASP A 9 32.76 -41.72 -51.20
C ASP A 9 31.90 -40.56 -51.75
N GLU A 10 31.02 -40.85 -52.71
CA GLU A 10 30.05 -39.90 -53.27
C GLU A 10 28.92 -39.58 -52.27
N ILE A 11 28.45 -40.59 -51.53
CA ILE A 11 27.61 -40.44 -50.33
C ILE A 11 28.54 -40.05 -49.18
N GLY A 12 29.19 -38.90 -49.31
CA GLY A 12 29.99 -38.33 -48.25
C GLY A 12 29.17 -38.36 -46.97
N ARG A 13 29.73 -38.93 -45.89
CA ARG A 13 29.14 -38.98 -44.52
C ARG A 13 29.01 -37.57 -43.91
N LYS A 14 28.61 -36.59 -44.70
CA LYS A 14 28.10 -35.26 -44.35
C LYS A 14 26.63 -35.35 -43.92
N HIS A 15 26.18 -36.54 -43.50
CA HIS A 15 24.84 -36.78 -43.02
C HIS A 15 24.64 -36.05 -41.70
N GLY A 16 24.02 -34.87 -41.78
CA GLY A 16 23.10 -34.24 -40.79
C GLY A 16 23.56 -33.99 -39.35
N MET A 17 24.67 -34.59 -38.90
CA MET A 17 25.13 -34.63 -37.51
C MET A 17 26.31 -33.69 -37.27
N LYS A 18 26.63 -32.81 -38.24
CA LYS A 18 27.63 -31.77 -38.08
C LYS A 18 26.92 -30.44 -38.01
N VAL A 19 27.08 -29.78 -36.87
CA VAL A 19 26.65 -28.40 -36.67
C VAL A 19 27.32 -27.52 -37.74
N PRO A 20 26.58 -26.58 -38.35
CA PRO A 20 27.16 -25.60 -39.25
C PRO A 20 28.35 -24.90 -38.60
N GLY A 21 29.35 -24.52 -39.40
CA GLY A 21 30.45 -23.70 -38.91
C GLY A 21 29.88 -22.44 -38.24
N ASN A 22 30.42 -22.09 -37.07
CA ASN A 22 30.02 -20.95 -36.24
C ASN A 22 28.64 -21.06 -35.53
N TYR A 23 27.92 -22.18 -35.62
CA TYR A 23 26.63 -22.34 -34.92
C TYR A 23 26.69 -21.99 -33.41
N PHE A 24 27.72 -22.45 -32.70
CA PHE A 24 27.89 -22.16 -31.28
C PHE A 24 28.48 -20.76 -31.00
N ALA A 25 29.18 -20.17 -31.97
CA ALA A 25 29.67 -18.79 -31.85
C ALA A 25 28.48 -17.82 -31.91
N ASP A 26 27.56 -18.05 -32.85
CA ASP A 26 26.38 -17.23 -33.09
C ASP A 26 25.21 -17.58 -32.15
N PHE A 27 25.30 -18.68 -31.38
CA PHE A 27 24.23 -19.14 -30.50
C PHE A 27 23.92 -18.12 -29.40
N THR A 28 24.94 -17.57 -28.77
CA THR A 28 24.78 -16.60 -27.66
C THR A 28 24.19 -15.28 -28.17
N GLU A 29 24.60 -14.85 -29.36
CA GLU A 29 24.07 -13.67 -30.04
C GLU A 29 22.58 -13.88 -30.37
N LYS A 30 22.24 -15.00 -31.02
CA LYS A 30 20.84 -15.36 -31.32
C LYS A 30 19.99 -15.55 -30.08
N MET A 31 20.54 -16.12 -29.01
CA MET A 31 19.84 -16.29 -27.73
C MET A 31 19.49 -14.93 -27.13
N THR A 32 20.43 -13.99 -27.13
CA THR A 32 20.26 -12.63 -26.61
C THR A 32 19.29 -11.82 -27.47
N GLU A 33 19.33 -11.98 -28.79
CA GLU A 33 18.40 -11.36 -29.74
C GLU A 33 16.97 -11.95 -29.63
N SER A 34 16.86 -13.25 -29.33
CA SER A 34 15.57 -13.93 -29.15
C SER A 34 14.93 -13.71 -27.78
N LEU A 35 15.68 -13.19 -26.81
CA LEU A 35 15.15 -12.86 -25.50
C LEU A 35 14.22 -11.65 -25.68
N PRO A 36 12.94 -11.75 -25.29
CA PRO A 36 12.03 -10.62 -25.38
C PRO A 36 12.58 -9.47 -24.55
N GLU A 37 12.44 -8.24 -25.05
CA GLU A 37 12.78 -7.03 -24.30
C GLU A 37 12.07 -7.10 -22.96
N ARG A 38 12.84 -7.36 -21.91
CA ARG A 38 12.29 -7.47 -20.56
C ARG A 38 11.99 -6.04 -20.13
N GLU A 39 10.74 -5.63 -20.30
CA GLU A 39 10.23 -4.38 -19.76
C GLU A 39 10.37 -4.45 -18.23
N PHE A 40 11.48 -3.94 -17.72
CA PHE A 40 11.59 -3.65 -16.30
C PHE A 40 10.60 -2.51 -16.05
N PRO A 41 9.60 -2.69 -15.17
CA PRO A 41 8.74 -1.57 -14.82
C PRO A 41 9.66 -0.46 -14.32
N GLU A 42 9.61 0.70 -14.96
CA GLU A 42 10.34 1.87 -14.49
C GLU A 42 10.00 2.02 -13.00
N LEU A 43 11.03 1.97 -12.16
CA LEU A 43 10.86 2.21 -10.74
C LEU A 43 10.30 3.63 -10.63
N VAL A 44 8.99 3.72 -10.40
CA VAL A 44 8.28 4.99 -10.19
C VAL A 44 8.94 5.60 -8.97
N GLN A 45 9.91 6.48 -9.19
CA GLN A 45 10.58 7.16 -8.11
C GLN A 45 9.51 8.00 -7.43
N PRO A 46 9.20 7.75 -6.14
CA PRO A 46 8.20 8.56 -5.46
C PRO A 46 8.66 10.00 -5.54
N SER A 47 7.86 10.84 -6.20
CA SER A 47 8.21 12.25 -6.36
C SER A 47 8.35 12.87 -4.97
N LEU A 48 9.37 13.72 -4.79
CA LEU A 48 9.60 14.44 -3.52
C LEU A 48 8.34 15.21 -3.08
N TRP A 49 7.48 15.56 -4.02
CA TRP A 49 6.17 16.16 -3.81
C TRP A 49 5.23 15.30 -2.94
N LEU A 50 5.23 13.98 -3.12
CA LEU A 50 4.41 13.06 -2.33
C LEU A 50 4.78 13.15 -0.82
N ARG A 51 6.06 13.38 -0.51
CA ARG A 51 6.56 13.53 0.86
C ARG A 51 6.21 14.89 1.47
N VAL A 52 6.15 15.95 0.66
CA VAL A 52 5.87 17.31 1.13
C VAL A 52 4.36 17.58 1.27
N ARG A 53 3.52 16.92 0.48
CA ARG A 53 2.05 17.02 0.54
C ARG A 53 1.45 16.89 1.95
N PRO A 54 1.77 15.86 2.77
CA PRO A 54 1.23 15.77 4.14
C PRO A 54 1.69 16.91 5.05
N TRP A 55 2.92 17.40 4.89
CA TRP A 55 3.44 18.51 5.69
C TRP A 55 2.71 19.82 5.42
N ILE A 56 2.31 20.07 4.16
CA ILE A 56 1.53 21.24 3.79
C ILE A 56 0.14 21.23 4.46
N TYR A 57 -0.53 20.07 4.52
CA TYR A 57 -1.81 19.96 5.23
C TYR A 57 -1.65 20.20 6.73
N MET A 58 -0.61 19.62 7.36
CA MET A 58 -0.33 19.87 8.77
C MET A 58 -0.04 21.35 9.02
N ALA A 59 0.80 21.97 8.19
CA ALA A 59 1.09 23.38 8.27
C ALA A 59 -0.16 24.26 8.12
N ALA A 60 -1.10 23.89 7.24
CA ALA A 60 -2.37 24.59 7.09
C ALA A 60 -3.26 24.48 8.34
N MET A 61 -3.34 23.29 8.96
CA MET A 61 -4.07 23.11 10.22
C MET A 61 -3.45 23.92 11.36
N PHE A 62 -2.12 23.87 11.51
CA PHE A 62 -1.41 24.67 12.51
C PHE A 62 -1.55 26.18 12.25
N ALA A 63 -1.46 26.62 11.00
CA ALA A 63 -1.66 28.02 10.64
C ALA A 63 -3.10 28.49 10.91
N GLY A 64 -4.10 27.64 10.66
CA GLY A 64 -5.50 27.93 10.98
C GLY A 64 -5.73 28.10 12.49
N ILE A 65 -5.23 27.18 13.31
CA ILE A 65 -5.33 27.26 14.77
C ILE A 65 -4.53 28.46 15.30
N TRP A 66 -3.33 28.69 14.77
CA TRP A 66 -2.50 29.84 15.15
C TRP A 66 -3.14 31.16 14.78
N LEU A 67 -3.74 31.27 13.60
CA LEU A 67 -4.46 32.46 13.16
C LEU A 67 -5.68 32.71 14.06
N MET A 68 -6.44 31.67 14.41
CA MET A 68 -7.53 31.78 15.38
C MET A 68 -7.00 32.27 16.72
N MET A 69 -5.96 31.63 17.28
CA MET A 69 -5.34 32.07 18.53
C MET A 69 -4.83 33.52 18.45
N LYS A 70 -4.26 33.94 17.32
CA LYS A 70 -3.79 35.31 17.11
C LYS A 70 -4.95 36.32 16.99
N MET A 71 -6.07 35.93 16.39
CA MET A 71 -7.28 36.75 16.36
C MET A 71 -7.92 36.82 17.75
N PHE A 72 -8.09 35.70 18.45
CA PHE A 72 -8.60 35.70 19.82
C PHE A 72 -7.69 36.51 20.74
N THR A 73 -6.38 36.31 20.75
CA THR A 73 -5.47 37.15 21.55
C THR A 73 -5.43 38.59 21.07
N GLY A 74 -5.40 38.85 19.76
CA GLY A 74 -5.34 40.22 19.23
C GLY A 74 -6.61 41.04 19.47
N ILE A 75 -7.79 40.41 19.43
CA ILE A 75 -9.08 41.08 19.65
C ILE A 75 -9.37 41.14 21.16
N PHE A 76 -9.14 40.06 21.92
CA PHE A 76 -9.39 40.04 23.37
C PHE A 76 -8.31 40.77 24.18
N SER A 77 -7.05 40.81 23.74
CA SER A 77 -5.99 41.59 24.44
C SER A 77 -6.07 43.09 24.15
N VAL A 78 -6.75 43.53 23.09
CA VAL A 78 -7.06 44.97 22.90
C VAL A 78 -8.14 45.43 23.88
N GLU A 79 -9.07 44.55 24.28
CA GLU A 79 -10.14 44.90 25.23
C GLU A 79 -9.84 44.58 26.69
N LYS A 80 -8.98 43.63 26.99
CA LYS A 80 -8.78 43.20 28.38
C LYS A 80 -7.32 42.88 28.64
N GLY A 81 -6.60 43.87 29.16
CA GLY A 81 -5.34 43.64 29.83
C GLY A 81 -5.61 42.90 31.14
N GLU A 82 -5.66 41.57 31.10
CA GLU A 82 -5.39 40.67 32.21
C GLU A 82 -5.48 39.21 31.72
N THR A 83 -4.57 38.38 32.21
CA THR A 83 -4.32 36.97 31.85
C THR A 83 -5.56 36.07 31.97
N PRO A 84 -5.83 35.12 31.04
CA PRO A 84 -6.89 34.15 31.26
C PRO A 84 -6.34 32.86 31.88
N ASP A 85 -6.76 32.60 33.11
CA ASP A 85 -6.95 31.28 33.68
C ASP A 85 -8.05 30.54 32.90
N MET A 86 -7.63 29.52 32.13
CA MET A 86 -8.51 28.72 31.29
C MET A 86 -9.09 27.55 32.10
N GLU A 87 -10.28 27.75 32.68
CA GLU A 87 -11.08 26.66 33.27
C GLU A 87 -11.76 25.87 32.13
N MET A 88 -11.30 24.63 31.92
CA MET A 88 -11.86 23.70 30.92
C MET A 88 -13.00 22.92 31.55
N THR A 89 -14.25 23.36 31.36
CA THR A 89 -15.45 22.61 31.77
C THR A 89 -15.69 21.46 30.79
N ALA A 90 -15.17 20.27 31.10
CA ALA A 90 -15.58 19.02 30.49
C ALA A 90 -16.82 18.49 31.24
N SER A 91 -17.98 18.44 30.57
CA SER A 91 -19.16 17.77 31.12
C SER A 91 -18.92 16.26 31.10
N ALA A 92 -18.68 15.66 32.26
CA ALA A 92 -18.62 14.21 32.43
C ALA A 92 -20.03 13.65 32.62
N THR A 93 -20.54 12.90 31.64
CA THR A 93 -21.76 12.09 31.79
C THR A 93 -21.36 10.71 32.31
N ASP A 94 -22.06 10.22 33.32
CA ASP A 94 -21.76 8.99 34.07
C ASP A 94 -21.71 7.75 33.14
N GLY A 95 -20.62 6.99 33.20
CA GLY A 95 -20.26 6.01 32.16
C GLY A 95 -21.14 4.75 32.08
N SER A 96 -21.94 4.47 33.10
CA SER A 96 -22.71 3.22 33.18
C SER A 96 -23.95 3.20 32.29
N THR A 97 -24.62 4.34 32.07
CA THR A 97 -25.83 4.39 31.23
C THR A 97 -25.53 4.25 29.75
N ILE A 98 -24.32 4.66 29.35
CA ILE A 98 -23.88 4.58 27.96
C ILE A 98 -23.63 3.11 27.60
N GLU A 99 -22.99 2.32 28.47
CA GLU A 99 -22.69 0.93 28.14
C GLU A 99 -23.96 0.08 27.95
N ASP A 100 -24.98 0.28 28.79
CA ASP A 100 -26.27 -0.42 28.67
C ASP A 100 -27.02 -0.09 27.36
N GLU A 101 -26.98 1.16 26.91
CA GLU A 101 -27.63 1.59 25.65
C GLU A 101 -26.94 0.99 24.43
N TRP A 102 -25.62 0.84 24.48
CA TRP A 102 -24.85 0.23 23.39
C TRP A 102 -25.08 -1.27 23.35
N ILE A 103 -25.14 -1.95 24.50
CA ILE A 103 -25.45 -3.38 24.56
C ILE A 103 -26.84 -3.64 23.95
N ALA A 104 -27.85 -2.83 24.27
CA ALA A 104 -29.19 -2.97 23.70
C ALA A 104 -29.25 -2.80 22.17
N TYR A 105 -28.37 -1.99 21.59
CA TYR A 105 -28.33 -1.77 20.13
C TYR A 105 -27.67 -2.92 19.36
N TYR A 106 -26.74 -3.66 19.98
CA TYR A 106 -25.97 -4.71 19.33
C TYR A 106 -26.45 -6.13 19.64
N VAL A 107 -27.32 -6.30 20.63
CA VAL A 107 -27.93 -7.60 20.98
C VAL A 107 -29.14 -7.83 20.08
N ASP A 108 -29.17 -8.98 19.41
CA ASP A 108 -30.30 -9.39 18.56
C ASP A 108 -31.49 -9.83 19.41
N ASP A 109 -32.72 -9.72 18.88
CA ASP A 109 -33.95 -10.05 19.61
C ASP A 109 -33.93 -11.48 20.17
N TYR A 110 -33.34 -12.44 19.44
CA TYR A 110 -33.23 -13.82 19.93
C TYR A 110 -32.36 -13.91 21.19
N THR A 111 -31.22 -13.24 21.20
CA THR A 111 -30.31 -13.17 22.35
C THR A 111 -30.90 -12.36 23.51
N ALA A 112 -31.72 -11.34 23.22
CA ALA A 112 -32.45 -10.60 24.25
C ALA A 112 -33.51 -11.48 24.94
N TYR A 113 -34.23 -12.32 24.19
CA TYR A 113 -35.17 -13.29 24.76
C TYR A 113 -34.47 -14.37 25.58
N GLU A 114 -33.31 -14.85 25.14
CA GLU A 114 -32.51 -15.83 25.87
C GLU A 114 -32.01 -15.24 27.19
N MET A 115 -31.48 -14.02 27.20
CA MET A 115 -31.06 -13.33 28.41
C MET A 115 -32.21 -13.16 29.42
N LEU A 116 -33.39 -12.70 28.97
CA LEU A 116 -34.57 -12.56 29.83
C LEU A 116 -35.07 -13.89 30.41
N TYR A 117 -34.95 -14.99 29.65
CA TYR A 117 -35.34 -16.32 30.13
C TYR A 117 -34.35 -16.85 31.17
N THR A 118 -33.04 -16.69 30.91
CA THR A 118 -31.99 -17.13 31.84
C THR A 118 -31.91 -16.30 33.12
N ASP A 119 -32.37 -15.05 33.08
CA ASP A 119 -32.42 -14.15 34.23
C ASP A 119 -33.67 -14.41 35.11
N SER A 120 -34.68 -15.11 34.58
CA SER A 120 -35.93 -15.44 35.30
C SER A 120 -35.85 -16.70 36.18
N ASP A 121 -34.76 -17.47 36.10
CA ASP A 121 -34.53 -18.69 36.88
C ASP A 121 -33.85 -18.44 38.25
N TYR A 122 -33.97 -17.21 38.78
CA TYR A 122 -33.68 -16.85 40.17
C TYR A 122 -34.81 -16.04 40.82
#